data_AF-A0A7R9K796-F1
#
_entry.id   AF-A0A7R9K796-F1
#
_cell.length_a   1.000
_cell.length_b   1.000
_cell.length_c   1.000
_cell.angle_alpha   90.00
_cell.angle_beta   90.00
_cell.angle_gamma   90.00
#
_symmetry.space_group_name_H-M   'P 1'
#
loop_
_entity.id
_entity.type
_entity.pdbx_description
1 polymer ?
#
loop_
_entity_poly.entity_id
_entity_poly.type
_entity_poly.pdbx_seq_one_letter_code
_entity_poly.pdbx_strand_id
1 'polypeptide(L)'
;MTSGIARAFAANITQLSQELYEQLSLQVLEDTEVCSRYQRQDSTLSKLVKRYSMPEEITTDYRELSPETIKKVCGQLFQSSDCFGYQPDEWSVDIPPRRSLAGEQKPVHRSRSKPLTVLQVTDIHHDPKYATGTNTHCGEPLCCRKDSPAFRRKKNGAGYWGDYQCDLPFHFVDKMLREIVHKHPNIDYVYMTGDIVDHAIWQTTPESNSQVITHITKLFKKVFPKTPVYFALGNHEPSPINLFPPQEVWSNNLTVEWLYKLSADLWSHWLPQNSLSTIESGGYYTTLVRENFRIVVLNSNVCYFFNFWLLYNSQDPGGQLAWLVKVLSKAEKNKEKVHILGHIYPGGEDCQHVWSREFRRIMDRQVLRHTLSLGS
;
A
#
# COMPACT_ATOMS: atom_id res chain seq x y z
N MET A 1 -26.33 17.93 27.01
CA MET A 1 -26.96 16.97 26.07
C MET A 1 -26.06 16.75 24.85
N THR A 2 -24.79 16.40 25.06
CA THR A 2 -23.74 16.43 24.01
C THR A 2 -22.81 15.20 24.07
N SER A 3 -23.27 14.08 24.64
CA SER A 3 -22.51 12.83 24.71
C SER A 3 -23.21 11.61 24.10
N GLY A 4 -24.47 11.76 23.64
CA GLY A 4 -25.26 10.68 23.05
C GLY A 4 -25.19 10.56 21.52
N ILE A 5 -24.98 11.67 20.81
CA ILE A 5 -25.05 11.71 19.33
C ILE A 5 -23.77 11.17 18.69
N ALA A 6 -22.60 11.42 19.29
CA ALA A 6 -21.32 10.88 18.80
C ALA A 6 -21.21 9.35 18.95
N ARG A 7 -21.83 8.76 19.99
CA ARG A 7 -21.86 7.28 20.17
C ARG A 7 -22.84 6.59 19.23
N ALA A 8 -23.95 7.23 18.89
CA ALA A 8 -24.92 6.70 17.94
C ALA A 8 -24.43 6.81 16.48
N PHE A 9 -23.66 7.86 16.14
CA PHE A 9 -23.04 8.00 14.81
C PHE A 9 -21.91 6.99 14.59
N ALA A 10 -21.06 6.75 15.60
CA ALA A 10 -20.01 5.73 15.52
C ALA A 10 -20.61 4.31 15.42
N ALA A 11 -21.63 3.98 16.22
CA ALA A 11 -22.26 2.65 16.21
C ALA A 11 -22.98 2.30 14.90
N ASN A 12 -23.63 3.28 14.24
CA ASN A 12 -24.28 3.06 12.95
C ASN A 12 -23.29 2.90 11.79
N ILE A 13 -22.12 3.54 11.85
CA ILE A 13 -21.06 3.35 10.86
C ILE A 13 -20.46 1.94 10.98
N THR A 14 -20.25 1.45 12.21
CA THR A 14 -19.71 0.09 12.46
C THR A 14 -20.64 -1.01 11.95
N GLN A 15 -21.95 -0.88 12.17
CA GLN A 15 -22.93 -1.89 11.73
C GLN A 15 -23.17 -1.86 10.21
N LEU A 16 -23.13 -0.68 9.58
CA LEU A 16 -23.24 -0.52 8.12
C LEU A 16 -21.96 -0.91 7.36
N SER A 17 -20.77 -0.83 7.98
CA SER A 17 -19.53 -1.36 7.41
C SER A 17 -19.51 -2.89 7.39
N GLN A 18 -20.25 -3.53 8.29
CA GLN A 18 -20.25 -4.97 8.55
C GLN A 18 -21.01 -5.80 7.53
N GLU A 19 -22.32 -5.56 7.37
CA GLU A 19 -23.21 -6.30 6.45
C GLU A 19 -22.82 -6.11 4.98
N LEU A 20 -21.97 -5.12 4.72
CA LEU A 20 -21.70 -4.58 3.40
C LEU A 20 -20.32 -5.01 2.85
N TYR A 21 -19.40 -5.43 3.73
CA TYR A 21 -18.14 -6.09 3.37
C TYR A 21 -18.36 -7.55 2.95
N GLU A 22 -19.30 -8.26 3.59
CA GLU A 22 -19.72 -9.62 3.19
C GLU A 22 -20.25 -9.67 1.75
N GLN A 23 -20.85 -8.58 1.25
CA GLN A 23 -21.36 -8.54 -0.12
C GLN A 23 -20.27 -8.31 -1.18
N LEU A 24 -19.13 -7.69 -0.84
CA LEU A 24 -18.13 -7.25 -1.83
C LEU A 24 -16.89 -8.13 -1.90
N SER A 25 -16.44 -8.71 -0.79
CA SER A 25 -15.39 -9.75 -0.83
C SER A 25 -15.78 -10.94 -1.70
N LEU A 26 -17.08 -11.17 -1.91
CA LEU A 26 -17.63 -12.19 -2.79
C LEU A 26 -18.09 -11.69 -4.18
N GLN A 27 -18.15 -10.36 -4.44
CA GLN A 27 -18.69 -9.80 -5.70
C GLN A 27 -17.71 -9.00 -6.55
N VAL A 28 -16.46 -8.79 -6.10
CA VAL A 28 -15.41 -8.20 -6.95
C VAL A 28 -14.96 -9.15 -8.08
N LEU A 29 -15.55 -10.37 -8.18
CA LEU A 29 -15.18 -11.37 -9.18
C LEU A 29 -16.11 -11.53 -10.40
N GLU A 30 -17.12 -10.67 -10.60
CA GLU A 30 -17.92 -10.68 -11.86
C GLU A 30 -18.16 -9.25 -12.39
N ASP A 31 -17.09 -8.70 -12.97
CA ASP A 31 -16.91 -7.33 -13.48
C ASP A 31 -17.99 -6.76 -14.42
N THR A 32 -18.81 -7.58 -15.06
CA THR A 32 -19.78 -7.09 -16.07
C THR A 32 -21.19 -6.84 -15.52
N GLU A 33 -21.61 -7.55 -14.46
CA GLU A 33 -22.94 -7.36 -13.88
C GLU A 33 -22.98 -6.16 -12.91
N VAL A 34 -21.83 -5.84 -12.31
CA VAL A 34 -21.67 -4.69 -11.41
C VAL A 34 -21.86 -3.38 -12.16
N CYS A 35 -21.14 -3.15 -13.25
CA CYS A 35 -21.28 -1.90 -14.00
C CYS A 35 -22.69 -1.66 -14.56
N SER A 36 -23.39 -2.73 -14.97
CA SER A 36 -24.77 -2.64 -15.45
C SER A 36 -25.81 -2.47 -14.32
N ARG A 37 -25.55 -2.99 -13.10
CA ARG A 37 -26.37 -2.72 -11.89
C ARG A 37 -26.19 -1.29 -11.36
N TYR A 38 -24.95 -0.79 -11.35
CA TYR A 38 -24.64 0.56 -10.85
C TYR A 38 -25.10 1.69 -11.77
N GLN A 39 -25.26 1.44 -13.08
CA GLN A 39 -25.92 2.37 -14.00
C GLN A 39 -27.37 2.73 -13.60
N ARG A 40 -28.02 1.98 -12.69
CA ARG A 40 -29.45 2.10 -12.41
C ARG A 40 -29.80 2.63 -11.01
N GLN A 41 -28.85 2.84 -10.08
CA GLN A 41 -29.18 3.18 -8.69
C GLN A 41 -28.24 4.20 -8.01
N ASP A 42 -28.79 5.39 -7.72
CA ASP A 42 -28.20 6.51 -6.98
C ASP A 42 -27.83 6.16 -5.51
N SER A 43 -28.59 5.27 -4.88
CA SER A 43 -28.43 4.91 -3.46
C SER A 43 -27.18 4.07 -3.14
N THR A 44 -26.56 3.43 -4.14
CA THR A 44 -25.40 2.54 -3.94
C THR A 44 -24.08 3.31 -3.88
N LEU A 45 -23.99 4.45 -4.58
CA LEU A 45 -22.80 5.31 -4.54
C LEU A 45 -22.73 6.15 -3.26
N SER A 46 -23.87 6.61 -2.73
CA SER A 46 -23.93 7.23 -1.39
C SER A 46 -23.45 6.26 -0.30
N LYS A 47 -23.69 4.95 -0.47
CA LYS A 47 -23.15 3.90 0.39
C LYS A 47 -21.65 3.71 0.19
N LEU A 48 -21.12 3.75 -1.04
CA LEU A 48 -19.68 3.71 -1.34
C LEU A 48 -18.91 4.88 -0.70
N VAL A 49 -19.40 6.11 -0.87
CA VAL A 49 -18.78 7.34 -0.33
C VAL A 49 -18.73 7.29 1.21
N LYS A 50 -19.81 6.82 1.86
CA LYS A 50 -19.84 6.58 3.31
C LYS A 50 -18.97 5.39 3.75
N ARG A 51 -18.92 4.32 2.94
CA ARG A 51 -18.16 3.07 3.18
C ARG A 51 -16.65 3.27 3.17
N TYR A 52 -16.15 4.11 2.26
CA TYR A 52 -14.72 4.38 2.12
C TYR A 52 -14.24 5.62 2.89
N SER A 53 -15.09 6.22 3.72
CA SER A 53 -14.75 7.43 4.48
C SER A 53 -14.10 8.51 3.61
N MET A 54 -14.63 8.72 2.40
CA MET A 54 -14.09 9.71 1.48
C MET A 54 -14.08 11.08 2.19
N PRO A 55 -12.93 11.79 2.22
CA PRO A 55 -12.82 13.09 2.88
C PRO A 55 -13.87 14.06 2.39
N GLU A 56 -14.42 14.88 3.30
CA GLU A 56 -15.49 15.80 2.94
C GLU A 56 -15.07 16.74 1.81
N GLU A 57 -13.79 17.07 1.72
CA GLU A 57 -13.14 17.89 0.69
C GLU A 57 -13.20 17.24 -0.70
N ILE A 58 -13.03 15.91 -0.79
CA ILE A 58 -13.30 15.16 -2.02
C ILE A 58 -14.81 15.10 -2.23
N THR A 59 -15.62 14.98 -1.17
CA THR A 59 -17.07 14.91 -1.33
C THR A 59 -17.75 16.25 -1.61
N THR A 60 -17.15 17.42 -1.36
CA THR A 60 -17.85 18.71 -1.47
C THR A 60 -18.22 19.05 -2.91
N ASP A 61 -17.38 18.65 -3.87
CA ASP A 61 -17.72 18.67 -5.31
C ASP A 61 -18.64 17.50 -5.73
N TYR A 62 -18.78 16.49 -4.89
CA TYR A 62 -19.49 15.22 -5.14
C TYR A 62 -20.74 15.05 -4.24
N ARG A 63 -21.14 16.10 -3.50
CA ARG A 63 -22.29 16.13 -2.57
C ARG A 63 -23.60 16.02 -3.34
N GLU A 64 -23.60 16.54 -4.56
CA GLU A 64 -24.48 16.06 -5.60
C GLU A 64 -23.77 14.88 -6.26
N LEU A 65 -24.34 13.68 -6.13
CA LEU A 65 -23.94 12.51 -6.91
C LEU A 65 -24.35 12.72 -8.37
N SER A 66 -23.80 13.78 -8.98
CA SER A 66 -24.05 14.10 -10.37
C SER A 66 -23.65 12.88 -11.20
N PRO A 67 -24.34 12.59 -12.31
CA PRO A 67 -23.97 11.49 -13.18
C PRO A 67 -22.48 11.48 -13.57
N GLU A 68 -21.86 12.66 -13.65
CA GLU A 68 -20.43 12.83 -13.93
C GLU A 68 -19.54 12.36 -12.77
N THR A 69 -19.90 12.71 -11.54
CA THR A 69 -19.26 12.20 -10.32
C THR A 69 -19.32 10.67 -10.25
N ILE A 70 -20.48 10.08 -10.55
CA ILE A 70 -20.65 8.61 -10.57
C ILE A 70 -19.75 7.99 -11.62
N LYS A 71 -19.72 8.58 -12.82
CA LYS A 71 -18.90 8.14 -13.94
C LYS A 71 -17.41 8.14 -13.58
N LYS A 72 -16.92 9.17 -12.90
CA LYS A 72 -15.52 9.27 -12.45
C LYS A 72 -15.16 8.21 -11.42
N VAL A 73 -15.96 8.07 -10.36
CA VAL A 73 -15.71 7.08 -9.29
C VAL A 73 -15.75 5.66 -9.84
N CYS A 74 -16.81 5.30 -10.57
CA CYS A 74 -16.95 3.98 -11.16
C CYS A 74 -15.89 3.72 -12.24
N GLY A 75 -15.53 4.74 -13.03
CA GLY A 75 -14.48 4.66 -14.03
C GLY A 75 -13.11 4.34 -13.43
N GLN A 76 -12.79 4.92 -12.28
CA GLN A 76 -11.55 4.60 -11.55
C GLN A 76 -11.60 3.19 -10.93
N LEU A 77 -12.69 2.84 -10.24
CA LEU A 77 -12.82 1.53 -9.55
C LEU A 77 -12.90 0.34 -10.52
N PHE A 78 -13.50 0.53 -11.69
CA PHE A 78 -13.74 -0.52 -12.69
C PHE A 78 -13.00 -0.22 -14.00
N GLN A 79 -11.81 0.36 -13.89
CA GLN A 79 -10.99 0.76 -15.02
C GLN A 79 -10.59 -0.42 -15.93
N SER A 80 -10.54 -1.65 -15.41
CA SER A 80 -10.29 -2.89 -16.17
C SER A 80 -11.44 -3.25 -17.12
N SER A 81 -12.65 -2.79 -16.81
CA SER A 81 -13.91 -3.19 -17.46
C SER A 81 -14.46 -2.13 -18.43
N ASP A 82 -13.68 -1.08 -18.72
CA ASP A 82 -14.08 0.10 -19.52
C ASP A 82 -15.45 0.67 -19.10
N CYS A 83 -15.71 0.61 -17.79
CA CYS A 83 -17.02 0.97 -17.27
C CYS A 83 -17.27 2.47 -17.37
N PHE A 84 -18.47 2.79 -17.88
CA PHE A 84 -18.94 4.16 -18.09
C PHE A 84 -18.11 5.00 -19.07
N GLY A 85 -17.11 4.46 -19.78
CA GLY A 85 -16.29 5.22 -20.73
C GLY A 85 -15.61 6.45 -20.11
N TYR A 86 -15.28 6.38 -18.83
CA TYR A 86 -14.44 7.38 -18.17
C TYR A 86 -13.01 7.20 -18.66
N GLN A 87 -12.44 8.29 -19.20
CA GLN A 87 -11.03 8.35 -19.54
C GLN A 87 -10.38 9.27 -18.51
N PRO A 88 -9.43 8.76 -17.70
CA PRO A 88 -8.67 9.61 -16.78
C PRO A 88 -7.89 10.68 -17.56
N ASP A 89 -7.52 11.76 -16.88
CA ASP A 89 -6.73 12.82 -17.50
C ASP A 89 -5.42 12.26 -18.05
N GLU A 90 -5.15 12.58 -19.31
CA GLU A 90 -3.97 12.10 -20.01
C GLU A 90 -2.75 12.99 -19.72
N TRP A 91 -1.66 12.36 -19.26
CA TRP A 91 -0.41 13.06 -18.96
C TRP A 91 0.82 12.20 -19.29
N SER A 92 1.98 12.83 -19.39
CA SER A 92 3.23 12.15 -19.70
C SER A 92 4.37 12.69 -18.88
N VAL A 93 5.26 11.81 -18.45
CA VAL A 93 6.52 12.19 -17.80
C VAL A 93 7.56 12.42 -18.88
N ASP A 94 8.39 13.45 -18.70
CA ASP A 94 9.55 13.67 -19.56
C ASP A 94 10.62 12.61 -19.28
N ILE A 95 10.83 11.73 -20.26
CA ILE A 95 11.82 10.66 -20.19
C ILE A 95 12.94 11.00 -21.16
N PRO A 96 14.17 11.26 -20.68
CA PRO A 96 15.26 11.64 -21.55
C PRO A 96 15.55 10.51 -22.56
N PRO A 97 15.91 10.87 -23.80
CA PRO A 97 16.23 9.89 -24.83
C PRO A 97 17.36 8.99 -24.35
N ARG A 98 17.31 7.73 -24.78
CA ARG A 98 18.36 6.78 -24.44
C ARG A 98 19.68 7.25 -25.04
N ARG A 99 20.73 7.29 -24.21
CA ARG A 99 22.07 7.58 -24.70
C ARG A 99 22.50 6.43 -25.62
N SER A 100 23.00 6.75 -26.81
CA SER A 100 23.56 5.74 -27.72
C SER A 100 24.63 4.93 -26.98
N LEU A 101 24.38 3.63 -26.81
CA LEU A 101 25.34 2.69 -26.23
C LEU A 101 26.19 2.03 -27.34
N ALA A 102 26.39 2.70 -28.47
CA ALA A 102 27.23 2.20 -29.54
C ALA A 102 28.63 1.84 -28.97
N GLY A 103 28.91 0.53 -28.88
CA GLY A 103 30.17 -0.01 -28.38
C GLY A 103 30.15 -0.62 -26.97
N GLU A 104 29.05 -0.59 -26.23
CA GLU A 104 29.01 -1.30 -24.94
C GLU A 104 28.77 -2.81 -25.13
N GLN A 105 29.82 -3.59 -24.90
CA GLN A 105 29.73 -5.03 -24.81
C GLN A 105 28.75 -5.42 -23.70
N LYS A 106 27.84 -6.37 -23.96
CA LYS A 106 27.10 -7.07 -22.90
C LYS A 106 28.17 -7.60 -21.93
N PRO A 107 28.11 -7.29 -20.62
CA PRO A 107 29.05 -7.86 -19.68
C PRO A 107 28.91 -9.38 -19.75
N VAL A 108 29.94 -10.06 -20.23
CA VAL A 108 30.05 -11.52 -20.08
C VAL A 108 30.38 -11.76 -18.61
N HIS A 109 29.37 -11.66 -17.74
CA HIS A 109 29.55 -11.93 -16.32
C HIS A 109 29.57 -13.43 -16.11
N ARG A 110 30.76 -14.03 -16.25
CA ARG A 110 31.15 -15.15 -15.39
C ARG A 110 31.57 -14.57 -14.04
N SER A 111 30.60 -14.12 -13.24
CA SER A 111 30.93 -13.64 -11.91
C SER A 111 31.18 -14.82 -10.98
N ARG A 112 32.40 -14.90 -10.42
CA ARG A 112 32.74 -15.78 -9.29
C ARG A 112 32.24 -15.21 -7.94
N SER A 113 31.46 -14.13 -7.94
CA SER A 113 30.95 -13.50 -6.73
C SER A 113 29.85 -14.33 -6.07
N LYS A 114 29.87 -14.41 -4.74
CA LYS A 114 28.77 -14.99 -3.95
C LYS A 114 27.44 -14.30 -4.33
N PRO A 115 26.37 -15.06 -4.65
CA PRO A 115 25.05 -14.49 -4.88
C PRO A 115 24.54 -13.71 -3.66
N LEU A 116 23.75 -12.68 -3.90
CA LEU A 116 22.99 -12.04 -2.83
C LEU A 116 21.86 -12.95 -2.36
N THR A 117 21.66 -13.02 -1.05
CA THR A 117 20.47 -13.60 -0.44
C THR A 117 19.62 -12.47 0.13
N VAL A 118 18.44 -12.26 -0.46
CA VAL A 118 17.50 -11.22 -0.05
C VAL A 118 16.25 -11.89 0.49
N LEU A 119 15.84 -11.52 1.71
CA LEU A 119 14.56 -11.89 2.27
C LEU A 119 13.52 -10.86 1.84
N GLN A 120 12.40 -11.29 1.27
CA GLN A 120 11.24 -10.43 1.08
C GLN A 120 10.13 -10.87 2.03
N VAL A 121 9.61 -9.91 2.79
CA VAL A 121 8.44 -10.04 3.65
C VAL A 121 7.43 -8.99 3.20
N THR A 122 6.15 -9.34 3.22
CA THR A 122 5.06 -8.46 2.79
C THR A 122 3.80 -8.87 3.53
N ASP A 123 2.84 -7.95 3.66
CA ASP A 123 1.46 -8.25 4.08
C ASP A 123 1.41 -9.01 5.41
N ILE A 124 2.13 -8.47 6.41
CA ILE A 124 2.18 -9.07 7.75
C ILE A 124 0.80 -9.00 8.43
N HIS A 125 0.05 -7.92 8.19
CA HIS A 125 -1.25 -7.64 8.82
C HIS A 125 -1.30 -8.11 10.27
N HIS A 126 -0.50 -7.47 11.12
CA HIS A 126 -0.47 -7.84 12.52
C HIS A 126 -1.72 -7.33 13.22
N ASP A 127 -2.55 -8.25 13.69
CA ASP A 127 -3.72 -7.95 14.53
C ASP A 127 -3.33 -7.92 16.02
N PRO A 128 -3.31 -6.73 16.66
CA PRO A 128 -2.99 -6.59 18.08
C PRO A 128 -4.09 -7.14 19.02
N LYS A 129 -5.29 -7.41 18.50
CA LYS A 129 -6.46 -7.94 19.22
C LYS A 129 -6.72 -9.42 18.95
N TYR A 130 -5.94 -10.08 18.09
CA TYR A 130 -6.08 -11.52 17.85
C TYR A 130 -6.09 -12.31 19.17
N ALA A 131 -7.03 -13.25 19.30
CA ALA A 131 -7.13 -14.11 20.46
C ALA A 131 -7.54 -15.54 20.09
N THR A 132 -6.68 -16.49 20.45
CA THR A 132 -6.93 -17.92 20.31
C THR A 132 -8.24 -18.34 20.97
N GLY A 133 -9.01 -19.19 20.27
CA GLY A 133 -10.29 -19.71 20.72
C GLY A 133 -11.48 -18.77 20.49
N THR A 134 -11.26 -17.55 20.00
CA THR A 134 -12.36 -16.63 19.64
C THR A 134 -13.02 -17.02 18.33
N ASN A 135 -14.17 -16.43 18.04
CA ASN A 135 -14.98 -16.80 16.89
C ASN A 135 -14.27 -16.46 15.57
N THR A 136 -14.10 -17.45 14.70
CA THR A 136 -13.51 -17.28 13.36
C THR A 136 -14.54 -16.91 12.29
N HIS A 137 -15.85 -17.03 12.60
CA HIS A 137 -16.97 -16.74 11.71
C HIS A 137 -17.96 -15.82 12.43
N CYS A 138 -17.56 -14.58 12.59
CA CYS A 138 -18.22 -13.60 13.44
C CYS A 138 -19.20 -12.67 12.72
N GLY A 139 -19.35 -12.80 11.39
CA GLY A 139 -20.17 -11.91 10.57
C GLY A 139 -19.58 -10.50 10.45
N GLU A 140 -18.26 -10.40 10.63
CA GLU A 140 -17.48 -9.17 10.52
C GLU A 140 -16.47 -9.34 9.39
N PRO A 141 -15.94 -8.23 8.84
CA PRO A 141 -14.85 -8.29 7.87
C PRO A 141 -13.58 -8.99 8.40
N LEU A 142 -13.32 -8.84 9.70
CA LEU A 142 -12.19 -9.46 10.38
C LEU A 142 -12.64 -10.07 11.70
N CYS A 143 -12.32 -11.35 11.90
CA CYS A 143 -12.68 -12.14 13.06
C CYS A 143 -11.45 -12.54 13.89
N CYS A 144 -11.58 -13.54 14.76
CA CYS A 144 -10.51 -14.02 15.65
C CYS A 144 -10.02 -13.00 16.69
N ARG A 145 -10.82 -11.99 17.02
CA ARG A 145 -10.44 -10.93 17.96
C ARG A 145 -11.18 -11.07 19.28
N LYS A 146 -10.61 -10.47 20.34
CA LYS A 146 -11.25 -10.40 21.66
C LYS A 146 -12.62 -9.72 21.63
N ASP A 147 -12.82 -8.79 20.71
CA ASP A 147 -14.06 -8.06 20.48
C ASP A 147 -14.96 -8.68 19.41
N SER A 148 -14.59 -9.84 18.83
CA SER A 148 -15.46 -10.55 17.88
C SER A 148 -16.73 -11.08 18.58
N PRO A 149 -17.92 -10.91 17.96
CA PRO A 149 -19.17 -11.48 18.47
C PRO A 149 -19.09 -12.99 18.77
N ALA A 150 -19.59 -13.39 19.95
CA ALA A 150 -19.57 -14.78 20.38
C ALA A 150 -20.54 -15.66 19.56
N PHE A 151 -20.11 -16.88 19.21
CA PHE A 151 -20.94 -17.84 18.49
C PHE A 151 -21.70 -18.79 19.43
N ARG A 152 -22.89 -19.25 19.01
CA ARG A 152 -23.75 -20.19 19.76
C ARG A 152 -23.26 -21.65 19.77
N ARG A 153 -22.29 -22.05 18.92
CA ARG A 153 -21.78 -23.44 18.81
C ARG A 153 -20.24 -23.50 18.87
N LYS A 154 -19.70 -24.29 19.80
CA LYS A 154 -18.27 -24.41 20.19
C LYS A 154 -17.28 -25.00 19.16
N LYS A 155 -17.57 -25.04 17.85
CA LYS A 155 -16.71 -25.77 16.89
C LYS A 155 -15.69 -24.93 16.11
N ASN A 156 -15.73 -23.60 16.18
CA ASN A 156 -14.94 -22.72 15.30
C ASN A 156 -14.14 -21.66 16.10
N GLY A 157 -13.21 -22.13 16.94
CA GLY A 157 -12.33 -21.25 17.71
C GLY A 157 -11.01 -21.00 16.96
N ALA A 158 -10.54 -19.75 16.95
CA ALA A 158 -9.31 -19.33 16.30
C ALA A 158 -8.10 -20.15 16.79
N GLY A 159 -7.22 -20.54 15.88
CA GLY A 159 -6.02 -21.30 16.20
C GLY A 159 -5.05 -20.54 17.12
N TYR A 160 -4.02 -21.25 17.60
CA TYR A 160 -2.93 -20.56 18.29
C TYR A 160 -2.12 -19.73 17.28
N TRP A 161 -1.68 -20.33 16.18
CA TRP A 161 -0.79 -19.69 15.20
C TRP A 161 -1.48 -18.77 14.19
N GLY A 162 -2.79 -18.78 14.11
CA GLY A 162 -3.56 -18.11 13.07
C GLY A 162 -4.82 -18.90 12.72
N ASP A 163 -5.65 -18.33 11.86
CA ASP A 163 -6.81 -18.98 11.25
C ASP A 163 -6.92 -18.54 9.78
N TYR A 164 -7.58 -19.33 8.94
CA TYR A 164 -7.69 -19.02 7.51
C TYR A 164 -8.55 -17.79 7.20
N GLN A 165 -9.39 -17.36 8.15
CA GLN A 165 -10.32 -16.24 8.00
C GLN A 165 -9.84 -14.96 8.69
N CYS A 166 -8.58 -14.89 9.12
CA CYS A 166 -8.11 -13.89 10.07
C CYS A 166 -6.67 -13.43 9.82
N ASP A 167 -6.36 -12.25 10.35
CA ASP A 167 -5.02 -11.66 10.39
C ASP A 167 -4.12 -12.28 11.47
N LEU A 168 -2.84 -11.91 11.45
CA LEU A 168 -1.80 -12.65 12.18
C LEU A 168 -1.62 -12.19 13.63
N PRO A 169 -1.58 -13.12 14.60
CA PRO A 169 -1.17 -12.78 15.95
C PRO A 169 0.33 -12.46 16.03
N PHE A 170 0.70 -11.60 16.98
CA PHE A 170 2.09 -11.19 17.18
C PHE A 170 3.07 -12.36 17.33
N HIS A 171 2.71 -13.40 18.09
CA HIS A 171 3.62 -14.53 18.33
C HIS A 171 3.89 -15.36 17.07
N PHE A 172 2.98 -15.38 16.09
CA PHE A 172 3.26 -15.94 14.78
C PHE A 172 4.32 -15.12 14.07
N VAL A 173 4.16 -13.79 14.01
CA VAL A 173 5.09 -12.88 13.34
C VAL A 173 6.49 -12.95 13.97
N ASP A 174 6.60 -12.89 15.30
CA ASP A 174 7.89 -13.02 16.01
C ASP A 174 8.54 -14.38 15.76
N LYS A 175 7.76 -15.48 15.84
CA LYS A 175 8.29 -16.83 15.59
C LYS A 175 8.75 -17.00 14.15
N MET A 176 7.97 -16.55 13.17
CA MET A 176 8.30 -16.60 11.75
C MET A 176 9.63 -15.92 11.47
N LEU A 177 9.80 -14.66 11.89
CA LEU A 177 11.02 -13.90 11.62
C LEU A 177 12.25 -14.53 12.31
N ARG A 178 12.10 -15.04 13.54
CA ARG A 178 13.19 -15.73 14.25
C ARG A 178 13.59 -17.04 13.58
N GLU A 179 12.63 -17.84 13.12
CA GLU A 179 12.89 -19.10 12.42
C GLU A 179 13.58 -18.85 11.08
N ILE A 180 13.20 -17.79 10.36
CA ILE A 180 13.87 -17.38 9.11
C ILE A 180 15.34 -17.08 9.39
N VAL A 181 15.65 -16.23 10.38
CA VAL A 181 17.04 -15.90 10.73
C VAL A 181 17.83 -17.14 11.19
N HIS A 182 17.18 -18.05 11.93
CA HIS A 182 17.82 -19.29 12.38
C HIS A 182 18.19 -20.20 11.20
N LYS A 183 17.29 -20.38 10.23
CA LYS A 183 17.50 -21.24 9.06
C LYS A 183 18.34 -20.59 7.95
N HIS A 184 18.31 -19.26 7.87
CA HIS A 184 18.97 -18.46 6.85
C HIS A 184 19.87 -17.39 7.50
N PRO A 185 21.02 -17.78 8.10
CA PRO A 185 21.87 -16.85 8.84
C PRO A 185 22.62 -15.85 7.94
N ASN A 186 22.59 -16.03 6.63
CA ASN A 186 23.37 -15.26 5.65
C ASN A 186 22.48 -14.37 4.76
N ILE A 187 21.47 -13.70 5.34
CA ILE A 187 20.63 -12.72 4.63
C ILE A 187 21.40 -11.40 4.52
N ASP A 188 21.61 -10.93 3.29
CA ASP A 188 22.32 -9.67 3.01
C ASP A 188 21.39 -8.46 3.21
N TYR A 189 20.13 -8.58 2.78
CA TYR A 189 19.12 -7.51 2.83
C TYR A 189 17.73 -8.08 3.12
N VAL A 190 16.90 -7.30 3.81
CA VAL A 190 15.46 -7.59 3.96
C VAL A 190 14.65 -6.51 3.26
N TYR A 191 13.69 -6.92 2.44
CA TYR A 191 12.66 -6.06 1.85
C TYR A 191 11.36 -6.29 2.61
N MET A 192 10.76 -5.22 3.14
CA MET A 192 9.46 -5.28 3.82
C MET A 192 8.49 -4.36 3.06
N THR A 193 7.62 -4.94 2.23
CA THR A 193 6.85 -4.18 1.22
C THR A 193 5.46 -3.73 1.69
N GLY A 194 5.34 -3.31 2.95
CA GLY A 194 4.10 -2.68 3.47
C GLY A 194 3.10 -3.65 4.08
N ASP A 195 1.92 -3.12 4.38
CA ASP A 195 0.77 -3.82 4.94
C ASP A 195 1.07 -4.53 6.28
N ILE A 196 1.46 -3.69 7.24
CA ILE A 196 1.72 -4.06 8.63
C ILE A 196 0.42 -4.05 9.46
N VAL A 197 -0.49 -3.13 9.17
CA VAL A 197 -1.73 -2.90 9.94
C VAL A 197 -2.82 -3.89 9.52
N ASP A 198 -3.61 -4.37 10.48
CA ASP A 198 -4.67 -5.34 10.23
C ASP A 198 -5.88 -4.78 9.45
N HIS A 199 -6.79 -5.67 9.06
CA HIS A 199 -8.00 -5.38 8.29
C HIS A 199 -9.18 -4.88 9.14
N ALA A 200 -9.02 -4.63 10.45
CA ALA A 200 -10.07 -3.96 11.26
C ALA A 200 -10.11 -2.45 11.02
N ILE A 201 -10.31 -2.06 9.76
CA ILE A 201 -10.27 -0.69 9.26
C ILE A 201 -11.26 0.26 9.97
N TRP A 202 -12.32 -0.27 10.58
CA TRP A 202 -13.28 0.52 11.36
C TRP A 202 -12.74 0.95 12.75
N GLN A 203 -11.56 0.46 13.14
CA GLN A 203 -10.91 0.76 14.41
C GLN A 203 -9.51 1.38 14.25
N THR A 204 -9.10 1.75 13.04
CA THR A 204 -7.81 2.40 12.78
C THR A 204 -7.86 3.89 13.08
N THR A 205 -6.79 4.41 13.68
CA THR A 205 -6.51 5.84 13.85
C THR A 205 -5.02 6.08 13.61
N PRO A 206 -4.57 7.33 13.36
CA PRO A 206 -3.14 7.63 13.31
C PRO A 206 -2.36 7.09 14.51
N GLU A 207 -2.93 7.16 15.71
CA GLU A 207 -2.30 6.67 16.94
C GLU A 207 -2.22 5.14 16.99
N SER A 208 -3.31 4.43 16.69
CA SER A 208 -3.31 2.96 16.74
C SER A 208 -2.42 2.37 15.65
N ASN A 209 -2.47 2.89 14.43
CA ASN A 209 -1.59 2.47 13.33
C ASN A 209 -0.12 2.76 13.67
N SER A 210 0.19 3.95 14.22
CA SER A 210 1.56 4.29 14.67
C SER A 210 2.11 3.28 15.68
N GLN A 211 1.28 2.79 16.60
CA GLN A 211 1.69 1.79 17.59
C GLN A 211 2.02 0.44 16.95
N VAL A 212 1.18 -0.04 16.03
CA VAL A 212 1.39 -1.32 15.32
C VAL A 212 2.64 -1.24 14.44
N ILE A 213 2.77 -0.19 13.63
CA ILE A 213 3.94 0.07 12.75
C ILE A 213 5.22 0.14 13.59
N THR A 214 5.20 0.88 14.70
CA THR A 214 6.34 0.99 15.62
C THR A 214 6.71 -0.37 16.22
N HIS A 215 5.71 -1.14 16.65
CA HIS A 215 5.92 -2.43 17.28
C HIS A 215 6.60 -3.41 16.32
N ILE A 216 6.06 -3.55 15.11
CA ILE A 216 6.60 -4.46 14.10
C ILE A 216 7.96 -4.00 13.59
N THR A 217 8.15 -2.70 13.35
CA THR A 217 9.47 -2.19 12.92
C THR A 217 10.54 -2.41 13.99
N LYS A 218 10.19 -2.27 15.28
CA LYS A 218 11.11 -2.61 16.40
C LYS A 218 11.40 -4.10 16.47
N LEU A 219 10.44 -4.97 16.15
CA LEU A 219 10.67 -6.40 16.04
C LEU A 219 11.69 -6.72 14.92
N PHE A 220 11.55 -6.12 13.73
CA PHE A 220 12.54 -6.25 12.66
C PHE A 220 13.93 -5.81 13.12
N LYS A 221 14.05 -4.66 13.78
CA LYS A 221 15.32 -4.18 14.34
C LYS A 221 15.94 -5.17 15.35
N LYS A 222 15.10 -5.82 16.17
CA LYS A 222 15.55 -6.81 17.16
C LYS A 222 16.00 -8.11 16.50
N VAL A 223 15.30 -8.58 15.46
CA VAL A 223 15.57 -9.86 14.78
C VAL A 223 16.72 -9.73 13.78
N PHE A 224 16.89 -8.56 13.14
CA PHE A 224 17.92 -8.26 12.16
C PHE A 224 18.89 -7.16 12.65
N PRO A 225 19.66 -7.40 13.71
CA PRO A 225 20.50 -6.35 14.33
C PRO A 225 21.67 -5.89 13.44
N LYS A 226 22.05 -6.68 12.42
CA LYS A 226 23.17 -6.42 11.51
C LYS A 226 22.77 -6.37 10.04
N THR A 227 21.52 -6.72 9.72
CA THR A 227 21.03 -6.80 8.35
C THR A 227 20.08 -5.62 8.13
N PRO A 228 20.33 -4.75 7.13
CA PRO A 228 19.46 -3.62 6.90
C PRO A 228 18.11 -4.08 6.32
N VAL A 229 17.05 -3.39 6.75
CA VAL A 229 15.67 -3.63 6.31
C VAL A 229 15.21 -2.41 5.54
N TYR A 230 14.73 -2.62 4.32
CA TYR A 230 14.21 -1.58 3.44
C TYR A 230 12.70 -1.72 3.37
N PHE A 231 12.01 -0.80 4.03
CA PHE A 231 10.56 -0.75 4.10
C PHE A 231 9.97 0.02 2.93
N ALA A 232 8.83 -0.41 2.43
CA ALA A 232 7.88 0.36 1.64
C ALA A 232 6.58 0.57 2.44
N LEU A 233 5.79 1.58 2.07
CA LEU A 233 4.44 1.77 2.60
C LEU A 233 3.45 0.94 1.79
N GLY A 234 2.55 0.24 2.47
CA GLY A 234 1.36 -0.36 1.87
C GLY A 234 0.14 0.53 2.06
N ASN A 235 -1.01 0.02 1.65
CA ASN A 235 -2.26 0.79 1.65
C ASN A 235 -2.97 0.74 3.01
N HIS A 236 -2.61 -0.20 3.90
CA HIS A 236 -3.12 -0.30 5.27
C HIS A 236 -2.44 0.61 6.30
N GLU A 237 -1.25 1.15 5.99
CA GLU A 237 -0.55 2.07 6.89
C GLU A 237 -1.31 3.37 7.23
N PRO A 238 -1.92 4.11 6.27
CA PRO A 238 -2.63 5.35 6.59
C PRO A 238 -3.95 5.08 7.33
N SER A 239 -4.46 6.12 7.96
CA SER A 239 -5.80 6.15 8.54
C SER A 239 -6.46 7.48 8.14
N PRO A 240 -7.55 7.46 7.35
CA PRO A 240 -8.25 6.29 6.82
C PRO A 240 -7.42 5.47 5.82
N ILE A 241 -7.72 4.18 5.71
CA ILE A 241 -7.06 3.23 4.80
C ILE A 241 -7.04 3.74 3.36
N ASN A 242 -5.99 3.40 2.58
CA ASN A 242 -5.77 3.75 1.17
C ASN A 242 -5.54 5.22 0.85
N LEU A 243 -5.85 6.13 1.77
CA LEU A 243 -5.85 7.56 1.47
C LEU A 243 -4.46 8.18 1.66
N PHE A 244 -3.85 8.52 0.52
CA PHE A 244 -2.60 9.28 0.46
C PHE A 244 -2.87 10.64 -0.19
N PRO A 245 -3.30 11.66 0.59
CA PRO A 245 -3.58 12.99 0.08
C PRO A 245 -2.33 13.64 -0.49
N PRO A 246 -2.45 14.34 -1.63
CA PRO A 246 -1.35 15.14 -2.15
C PRO A 246 -1.05 16.30 -1.19
N GLN A 247 0.19 16.78 -1.15
CA GLN A 247 0.63 17.72 -0.11
C GLN A 247 -0.12 19.06 -0.15
N GLU A 248 -0.55 19.48 -1.34
CA GLU A 248 -1.29 20.72 -1.56
C GLU A 248 -2.64 20.79 -0.83
N VAL A 249 -3.23 19.65 -0.45
CA VAL A 249 -4.50 19.60 0.29
C VAL A 249 -4.34 19.30 1.78
N TRP A 250 -3.10 19.23 2.28
CA TRP A 250 -2.85 18.87 3.68
C TRP A 250 -3.44 19.90 4.64
N SER A 251 -4.16 19.40 5.65
CA SER A 251 -4.72 20.19 6.75
C SER A 251 -4.66 19.40 8.06
N ASN A 252 -5.05 20.01 9.19
CA ASN A 252 -4.91 19.42 10.53
C ASN A 252 -5.48 17.99 10.66
N ASN A 253 -6.55 17.67 9.93
CA ASN A 253 -7.20 16.36 9.98
C ASN A 253 -7.06 15.55 8.68
N LEU A 254 -6.42 16.12 7.66
CA LEU A 254 -6.37 15.56 6.32
C LEU A 254 -4.94 15.49 5.81
N THR A 255 -4.16 14.58 6.38
CA THR A 255 -2.74 14.46 6.08
C THR A 255 -2.20 13.07 6.42
N VAL A 256 -1.14 12.67 5.73
CA VAL A 256 -0.31 11.51 6.04
C VAL A 256 1.08 11.92 6.55
N GLU A 257 1.26 13.19 6.92
CA GLU A 257 2.52 13.70 7.45
C GLU A 257 2.98 12.92 8.70
N TRP A 258 2.05 12.56 9.58
CA TRP A 258 2.33 11.74 10.77
C TRP A 258 2.98 10.40 10.39
N LEU A 259 2.49 9.76 9.33
CA LEU A 259 2.97 8.46 8.86
C LEU A 259 4.35 8.60 8.22
N TYR A 260 4.55 9.64 7.41
CA TYR A 260 5.83 9.90 6.75
C TYR A 260 6.93 10.24 7.75
N LYS A 261 6.64 11.10 8.74
CA LYS A 261 7.58 11.42 9.84
C LYS A 261 7.90 10.19 10.67
N LEU A 262 6.88 9.42 11.08
CA LEU A 262 7.08 8.17 11.82
C LEU A 262 7.97 7.20 11.03
N SER A 263 7.71 7.06 9.73
CA SER A 263 8.49 6.17 8.85
C SER A 263 9.93 6.64 8.72
N ALA A 264 10.18 7.93 8.51
CA ALA A 264 11.52 8.50 8.45
C ALA A 264 12.28 8.26 9.77
N ASP A 265 11.64 8.49 10.92
CA ASP A 265 12.22 8.27 12.24
C ASP A 265 12.58 6.81 12.47
N LEU A 266 11.65 5.88 12.21
CA LEU A 266 11.86 4.45 12.44
C LEU A 266 12.90 3.87 11.48
N TRP A 267 12.89 4.28 10.20
CA TRP A 267 13.76 3.73 9.16
C TRP A 267 15.15 4.37 9.12
N SER A 268 15.34 5.52 9.78
CA SER A 268 16.64 6.20 9.92
C SER A 268 17.76 5.30 10.44
N HIS A 269 17.41 4.22 11.15
CA HIS A 269 18.38 3.23 11.61
C HIS A 269 19.12 2.53 10.46
N TRP A 270 18.46 2.30 9.32
CA TRP A 270 19.02 1.59 8.16
C TRP A 270 19.34 2.49 6.97
N LEU A 271 18.95 3.77 7.04
CA LEU A 271 19.01 4.69 5.91
C LEU A 271 19.92 5.88 6.19
N PRO A 272 20.61 6.40 5.17
CA PRO A 272 21.36 7.63 5.31
C PRO A 272 20.42 8.85 5.37
N GLN A 273 20.91 9.94 5.96
CA GLN A 273 20.11 11.16 6.18
C GLN A 273 19.45 11.72 4.90
N ASN A 274 20.12 11.59 3.75
CA ASN A 274 19.61 12.09 2.47
C ASN A 274 18.43 11.28 1.92
N SER A 275 18.14 10.10 2.46
CA SER A 275 16.93 9.33 2.12
C SER A 275 15.71 9.81 2.91
N LEU A 276 15.92 10.43 4.08
CA LEU A 276 14.83 10.79 5.00
C LEU A 276 13.96 11.91 4.44
N SER A 277 14.55 12.91 3.78
CA SER A 277 13.80 14.05 3.25
C SER A 277 12.74 13.64 2.21
N THR A 278 13.04 12.64 1.36
CA THR A 278 12.05 12.11 0.40
C THR A 278 10.99 11.24 1.07
N ILE A 279 11.32 10.56 2.18
CA ILE A 279 10.32 9.82 2.96
C ILE A 279 9.32 10.80 3.55
N GLU A 280 9.80 11.87 4.19
CA GLU A 280 8.95 12.92 4.78
C GLU A 280 8.10 13.66 3.74
N SER A 281 8.59 13.76 2.50
CA SER A 281 7.88 14.46 1.42
C SER A 281 6.85 13.59 0.69
N GLY A 282 7.09 12.29 0.55
CA GLY A 282 6.24 11.45 -0.31
C GLY A 282 6.18 9.97 0.02
N GLY A 283 6.79 9.53 1.12
CA GLY A 283 6.82 8.11 1.51
C GLY A 283 7.68 7.23 0.60
N TYR A 284 8.50 7.82 -0.26
CA TYR A 284 9.40 7.12 -1.19
C TYR A 284 10.86 7.53 -0.95
N TYR A 285 11.83 6.69 -1.36
CA TYR A 285 13.24 7.01 -1.20
C TYR A 285 14.15 6.16 -2.09
N THR A 286 15.43 6.53 -2.10
CA THR A 286 16.48 5.69 -2.67
C THR A 286 17.69 5.67 -1.76
N THR A 287 18.43 4.56 -1.79
CA THR A 287 19.69 4.41 -1.07
C THR A 287 20.67 3.55 -1.88
N LEU A 288 21.96 3.85 -1.76
CA LEU A 288 23.02 3.02 -2.33
C LEU A 288 23.40 1.98 -1.26
N VAL A 289 23.16 0.70 -1.55
CA VAL A 289 23.31 -0.37 -0.54
C VAL A 289 24.67 -1.06 -0.59
N ARG A 290 25.40 -0.86 -1.70
CA ARG A 290 26.82 -1.16 -1.90
C ARG A 290 27.28 -0.51 -3.20
N GLU A 291 28.57 -0.58 -3.48
CA GLU A 291 29.12 -0.07 -4.74
C GLU A 291 28.34 -0.60 -5.95
N ASN A 292 27.92 0.31 -6.83
CA ASN A 292 27.19 0.01 -8.06
C ASN A 292 25.83 -0.70 -7.88
N PHE A 293 25.22 -0.66 -6.68
CA PHE A 293 23.88 -1.23 -6.45
C PHE A 293 23.01 -0.33 -5.58
N ARG A 294 21.87 0.07 -6.14
CA ARG A 294 20.89 0.99 -5.56
C ARG A 294 19.56 0.29 -5.34
N ILE A 295 18.91 0.63 -4.23
CA ILE A 295 17.50 0.34 -4.02
C ILE A 295 16.71 1.65 -4.20
N VAL A 296 15.60 1.54 -4.89
CA VAL A 296 14.57 2.57 -5.01
C VAL A 296 13.29 2.00 -4.42
N VAL A 297 12.70 2.72 -3.49
CA VAL A 297 11.42 2.35 -2.89
C VAL A 297 10.40 3.40 -3.27
N LEU A 298 9.32 2.94 -3.88
CA LEU A 298 8.18 3.75 -4.27
C LEU A 298 7.13 3.73 -3.16
N ASN A 299 6.42 4.84 -3.04
CA ASN A 299 5.08 4.84 -2.47
C ASN A 299 4.11 4.52 -3.61
N SER A 300 3.86 3.24 -3.87
CA SER A 300 2.98 2.83 -4.98
C SER A 300 1.49 3.03 -4.69
N ASN A 301 1.12 3.37 -3.45
CA ASN A 301 -0.24 3.73 -3.09
C ASN A 301 -0.75 4.99 -3.80
N VAL A 302 0.17 5.85 -4.27
CA VAL A 302 -0.22 7.05 -5.00
C VAL A 302 -0.87 6.75 -6.35
N CYS A 303 -0.71 5.52 -6.88
CA CYS A 303 -1.42 5.09 -8.07
C CYS A 303 -2.58 4.14 -7.79
N TYR A 304 -2.78 3.72 -6.54
CA TYR A 304 -3.78 2.73 -6.19
C TYR A 304 -5.19 3.26 -6.48
N PHE A 305 -6.04 2.50 -7.16
CA PHE A 305 -7.37 3.00 -7.55
C PHE A 305 -8.31 3.24 -6.36
N PHE A 306 -8.04 2.66 -5.17
CA PHE A 306 -8.77 3.01 -3.95
C PHE A 306 -8.20 4.26 -3.23
N ASN A 307 -7.08 4.82 -3.70
CA ASN A 307 -6.68 6.15 -3.31
C ASN A 307 -7.56 7.19 -4.03
N PHE A 308 -8.67 7.57 -3.40
CA PHE A 308 -9.65 8.46 -4.00
C PHE A 308 -9.14 9.88 -4.28
N TRP A 309 -7.95 10.24 -3.79
CA TRP A 309 -7.28 11.49 -4.16
C TRP A 309 -6.91 11.58 -5.64
N LEU A 310 -6.85 10.45 -6.35
CA LEU A 310 -6.70 10.43 -7.80
C LEU A 310 -7.87 11.09 -8.55
N LEU A 311 -9.07 11.17 -7.95
CA LEU A 311 -10.22 11.89 -8.50
C LEU A 311 -10.05 13.42 -8.42
N TYR A 312 -9.21 13.90 -7.49
CA TYR A 312 -8.87 15.30 -7.35
C TYR A 312 -7.75 15.67 -8.32
N ASN A 313 -6.65 14.91 -8.30
CA ASN A 313 -5.54 15.08 -9.22
C ASN A 313 -4.78 13.75 -9.38
N SER A 314 -4.78 13.22 -10.59
CA SER A 314 -4.07 11.98 -10.94
C SER A 314 -2.70 12.20 -11.58
N GLN A 315 -2.32 13.46 -11.85
CA GLN A 315 -1.09 13.80 -12.55
C GLN A 315 0.13 13.64 -11.65
N ASP A 316 0.93 12.61 -11.92
CA ASP A 316 2.17 12.24 -11.20
C ASP A 316 2.16 12.63 -9.69
N PRO A 317 1.29 12.03 -8.86
CA PRO A 317 1.12 12.50 -7.49
C PRO A 317 2.43 12.44 -6.70
N GLY A 318 2.76 13.55 -6.04
CA GLY A 318 4.04 13.73 -5.33
C GLY A 318 5.26 13.86 -6.24
N GLY A 319 5.08 14.06 -7.55
CA GLY A 319 6.14 14.14 -8.56
C GLY A 319 7.02 12.90 -8.62
N GLN A 320 6.47 11.75 -8.23
CA GLN A 320 7.23 10.55 -7.91
C GLN A 320 7.83 9.89 -9.16
N LEU A 321 7.11 9.84 -10.29
CA LEU A 321 7.66 9.30 -11.54
C LEU A 321 8.70 10.25 -12.14
N ALA A 322 8.49 11.56 -12.08
CA ALA A 322 9.51 12.54 -12.46
C ALA A 322 10.78 12.41 -11.59
N TRP A 323 10.62 12.18 -10.29
CA TRP A 323 11.73 11.87 -9.39
C TRP A 323 12.42 10.55 -9.77
N LEU A 324 11.65 9.50 -10.06
CA LEU A 324 12.17 8.19 -10.46
C LEU A 324 13.03 8.28 -11.73
N VAL A 325 12.60 9.04 -12.74
CA VAL A 325 13.40 9.30 -13.95
C VAL A 325 14.77 9.91 -13.61
N LYS A 326 14.81 10.88 -12.69
CA LYS A 326 16.07 11.52 -12.26
C LYS A 326 16.97 10.52 -11.54
N VAL A 327 16.41 9.70 -10.64
CA VAL A 327 17.16 8.66 -9.91
C VAL A 327 17.75 7.63 -10.87
N LEU A 328 16.94 7.10 -11.79
CA LEU A 328 17.39 6.08 -12.74
C LEU A 328 18.41 6.62 -13.74
N SER A 329 18.27 7.87 -14.19
CA SER A 329 19.25 8.50 -15.07
C SER A 329 20.59 8.72 -14.36
N LYS A 330 20.58 9.04 -13.06
CA LYS A 330 21.79 9.12 -12.23
C LYS A 330 22.43 7.73 -12.05
N ALA A 331 21.61 6.71 -11.75
CA ALA A 331 22.07 5.33 -11.61
C ALA A 331 22.71 4.82 -12.91
N GLU A 332 22.10 5.11 -14.07
CA GLU A 332 22.65 4.78 -15.39
C GLU A 332 24.02 5.42 -15.62
N LYS A 333 24.17 6.72 -15.34
CA LYS A 333 25.44 7.46 -15.44
C LYS A 333 26.52 6.84 -14.55
N ASN A 334 26.12 6.40 -13.36
CA ASN A 334 27.01 5.78 -12.38
C ASN A 334 27.22 4.28 -12.58
N LYS A 335 26.62 3.67 -13.62
CA LYS A 335 26.65 2.21 -13.88
C LYS A 335 26.12 1.37 -12.72
N GLU A 336 25.18 1.92 -11.96
CA GLU A 336 24.51 1.24 -10.85
C GLU A 336 23.44 0.27 -11.38
N LYS A 337 23.30 -0.89 -10.74
CA LYS A 337 22.11 -1.75 -10.83
C LYS A 337 21.05 -1.23 -9.88
N VAL A 338 19.78 -1.41 -10.24
CA VAL A 338 18.65 -0.89 -9.45
C VAL A 338 17.64 -2.00 -9.16
N HIS A 339 17.28 -2.18 -7.90
CA HIS A 339 16.05 -2.85 -7.50
C HIS A 339 14.99 -1.79 -7.18
N ILE A 340 13.77 -2.01 -7.66
CA ILE A 340 12.62 -1.14 -7.37
C ILE A 340 11.65 -1.93 -6.51
N LEU A 341 11.29 -1.37 -5.35
CA LEU A 341 10.33 -1.92 -4.40
C LEU A 341 9.09 -1.03 -4.36
N GLY A 342 7.94 -1.65 -4.14
CA GLY A 342 6.67 -1.01 -3.85
C GLY A 342 5.73 -2.04 -3.23
N HIS A 343 4.56 -1.59 -2.80
CA HIS A 343 3.49 -2.46 -2.34
C HIS A 343 2.60 -2.85 -3.52
N ILE A 344 1.65 -1.98 -3.89
CA ILE A 344 0.80 -2.12 -5.08
C ILE A 344 1.65 -2.30 -6.34
N TYR A 345 1.44 -3.39 -7.07
CA TYR A 345 2.17 -3.70 -8.29
C TYR A 345 1.77 -2.73 -9.43
N PRO A 346 2.68 -1.86 -9.91
CA PRO A 346 2.32 -0.87 -10.92
C PRO A 346 1.90 -1.42 -12.27
N GLY A 347 2.25 -2.67 -12.59
CA GLY A 347 1.86 -3.31 -13.84
C GLY A 347 0.51 -4.04 -13.78
N GLY A 348 -0.13 -4.06 -12.61
CA GLY A 348 -1.41 -4.72 -12.37
C GLY A 348 -2.61 -3.78 -12.58
N GLU A 349 -3.80 -4.33 -12.36
CA GLU A 349 -5.08 -3.62 -12.52
C GLU A 349 -5.40 -2.68 -11.35
N ASP A 350 -4.66 -2.81 -10.25
CA ASP A 350 -4.80 -2.01 -9.04
C ASP A 350 -4.25 -0.58 -9.16
N CYS A 351 -3.39 -0.34 -10.12
CA CYS A 351 -2.77 0.95 -10.37
C CYS A 351 -3.52 1.70 -11.47
N GLN A 352 -3.69 3.00 -11.32
CA GLN A 352 -4.35 3.84 -12.32
C GLN A 352 -3.64 3.73 -13.68
N HIS A 353 -4.42 3.51 -14.75
CA HIS A 353 -3.88 3.15 -16.08
C HIS A 353 -2.81 4.09 -16.63
N VAL A 354 -3.00 5.41 -16.49
CA VAL A 354 -2.04 6.42 -17.00
C VAL A 354 -0.73 6.34 -16.21
N TRP A 355 -0.79 6.25 -14.88
CA TRP A 355 0.38 6.06 -14.03
C TRP A 355 1.13 4.77 -14.36
N SER A 356 0.40 3.66 -14.51
CA SER A 356 0.95 2.35 -14.91
C SER A 356 1.68 2.43 -16.26
N ARG A 357 1.06 3.08 -17.25
CA ARG A 357 1.66 3.32 -18.56
C ARG A 357 2.96 4.11 -18.44
N GLU A 358 2.96 5.22 -17.70
CA GLU A 358 4.14 6.06 -17.54
C GLU A 358 5.27 5.32 -16.81
N PHE A 359 4.95 4.55 -15.76
CA PHE A 359 5.90 3.67 -15.10
C PHE A 359 6.50 2.65 -16.08
N ARG A 360 5.66 2.01 -16.91
CA ARG A 360 6.12 1.07 -17.95
C ARG A 360 7.05 1.76 -18.96
N ARG A 361 6.72 2.95 -19.44
CA ARG A 361 7.60 3.74 -20.34
C ARG A 361 8.97 4.01 -19.72
N ILE A 362 9.00 4.33 -18.43
CA ILE A 362 10.26 4.53 -17.68
C ILE A 362 11.04 3.21 -17.62
N MET A 363 10.37 2.10 -17.28
CA MET A 363 11.01 0.78 -17.21
C MET A 363 11.55 0.34 -18.58
N ASP A 364 10.77 0.43 -19.65
CA ASP A 364 11.19 0.04 -21.00
C ASP A 364 12.44 0.81 -21.47
N ARG A 365 12.54 2.10 -21.08
CA ARG A 365 13.75 2.89 -21.31
C ARG A 365 14.97 2.32 -20.57
N GLN A 366 14.79 1.74 -19.38
CA GLN A 366 15.86 1.14 -18.57
C GLN A 366 16.15 -0.33 -18.89
N VAL A 367 15.16 -1.12 -19.35
CA VAL A 367 15.18 -2.60 -19.38
C VAL A 367 16.26 -3.21 -20.28
N LEU A 368 16.93 -2.41 -21.11
CA LEU A 368 18.18 -2.85 -21.74
C LEU A 368 19.39 -2.86 -20.79
N ARG A 369 19.18 -2.58 -19.49
CA ARG A 369 20.10 -2.78 -18.36
C ARG A 369 19.37 -3.18 -17.06
N HIS A 370 18.92 -4.42 -16.95
CA HIS A 370 18.69 -5.18 -15.68
C HIS A 370 18.01 -4.42 -14.52
N THR A 371 16.70 -4.22 -14.59
CA THR A 371 15.87 -3.75 -13.46
C THR A 371 14.96 -4.89 -13.00
N LEU A 372 14.86 -5.12 -11.69
CA LEU A 372 13.91 -6.05 -11.07
C LEU A 372 12.88 -5.20 -10.31
N SER A 373 11.60 -5.38 -10.64
CA SER A 373 10.45 -4.81 -9.94
C SER A 373 9.79 -5.94 -9.15
N LEU A 374 9.65 -5.76 -7.84
CA LEU A 374 8.99 -6.71 -6.95
C LEU A 374 7.82 -5.96 -6.30
N GLY A 375 6.60 -6.40 -6.57
CA GLY A 375 5.37 -5.96 -5.90
C GLY A 375 4.69 -7.18 -5.27
N SER A 376 3.83 -6.94 -4.28
CA SER A 376 2.95 -7.94 -3.67
C SER A 376 1.75 -8.26 -4.57
#